data_AF-A0A533YTJ9-F1
#
_entry.id   AF-A0A533YTJ9-F1
#
_cell.length_a   1.000
_cell.length_b   1.000
_cell.length_c   1.000
_cell.angle_alpha   90.00
_cell.angle_beta   90.00
_cell.angle_gamma   90.00
#
_symmetry.space_group_name_H-M   'P 1'
#
loop_
_entity.id
_entity.type
_entity.pdbx_description
1 polymer ?
#
loop_
_entity_poly.entity_id
_entity_poly.type
_entity_poly.pdbx_seq_one_letter_code
_entity_poly.pdbx_strand_id
1 'polypeptide(L)' 'MMRADDYRVVKQELAGLQVNVTSYKIGDSYHCHIDNIDPGATIARTEGLTREEAELAALARALERLKARHGNR' A
#
# COMPACT_ATOMS: atom_id res chain seq x y z
N MET A 1 14.62 -8.77 17.63
CA MET A 1 14.99 -8.46 16.23
C MET A 1 13.76 -8.77 15.38
N MET A 2 12.96 -7.76 15.01
CA MET A 2 11.74 -7.97 14.22
C MET A 2 12.15 -8.30 12.79
N ARG A 3 12.11 -9.59 12.42
CA ARG A 3 12.10 -10.00 11.02
C ARG A 3 10.65 -9.89 10.55
N ALA A 4 10.39 -8.98 9.63
CA ALA A 4 9.14 -8.98 8.89
C ALA A 4 9.11 -10.28 8.07
N ASP A 5 8.23 -11.19 8.43
CA ASP A 5 8.01 -12.43 7.68
C ASP A 5 7.22 -12.08 6.41
N ASP A 6 7.43 -12.82 5.31
CA ASP A 6 6.78 -12.57 4.02
C ASP A 6 6.94 -11.13 3.46
N TYR A 7 8.09 -10.46 3.71
CA TYR A 7 8.34 -9.13 3.17
C TYR A 7 8.38 -9.13 1.64
N ARG A 8 7.48 -8.35 1.02
CA ARG A 8 7.36 -8.22 -0.43
C ARG A 8 7.13 -6.77 -0.81
N VAL A 9 7.79 -6.35 -1.90
CA VAL A 9 7.56 -5.03 -2.51
C VAL A 9 7.26 -5.22 -3.98
N VAL A 10 6.14 -4.67 -4.43
CA VAL A 10 5.73 -4.67 -5.83
C VAL A 10 5.58 -3.23 -6.30
N LYS A 11 6.21 -2.90 -7.43
CA LYS A 11 6.01 -1.62 -8.09
C LYS A 11 4.85 -1.74 -9.06
N GLN A 12 3.90 -0.82 -8.98
CA GLN A 12 2.79 -0.77 -9.93
C GLN A 12 2.39 0.67 -10.20
N GLU A 13 1.66 0.88 -11.30
CA GLU A 13 1.03 2.15 -11.59
C GLU A 13 -0.39 2.17 -11.03
N LEU A 14 -0.75 3.25 -10.32
CA LEU A 14 -2.09 3.47 -9.80
C LEU A 14 -2.54 4.88 -10.18
N ALA A 15 -3.60 4.98 -11.00
CA ALA A 15 -4.13 6.26 -11.50
C ALA A 15 -3.06 7.18 -12.13
N GLY A 16 -2.12 6.60 -12.90
CA GLY A 16 -1.04 7.33 -13.58
C GLY A 16 0.14 7.74 -12.68
N LEU A 17 0.18 7.26 -11.42
CA LEU A 17 1.31 7.46 -10.50
C LEU A 17 2.00 6.13 -10.23
N GLN A 18 3.33 6.12 -10.22
CA GLN A 18 4.09 4.94 -9.82
C GLN A 18 4.11 4.82 -8.30
N VAL A 19 3.65 3.68 -7.79
CA VAL A 19 3.58 3.40 -6.35
C VAL A 19 4.34 2.12 -6.01
N ASN A 20 4.91 2.07 -4.81
CA ASN A 20 5.37 0.84 -4.19
C ASN A 20 4.25 0.29 -3.32
N VAL A 21 3.98 -1.01 -3.45
CA VAL A 21 3.10 -1.79 -2.59
C VAL A 21 3.98 -2.72 -1.78
N THR A 22 4.17 -2.37 -0.52
CA THR A 22 4.97 -3.12 0.44
C THR A 22 4.05 -3.91 1.35
N SER A 23 4.10 -5.24 1.30
CA SER A 23 3.36 -6.13 2.20
C SER A 23 4.31 -6.93 3.07
N TYR A 24 3.94 -7.11 4.33
CA TYR A 24 4.73 -7.90 5.28
C TYR A 24 3.88 -8.39 6.45
N LYS A 25 4.25 -9.52 7.05
CA LYS A 25 3.57 -10.06 8.23
C LYS A 25 4.27 -9.61 9.52
N ILE A 26 3.48 -9.13 10.49
CA ILE A 26 3.91 -8.91 11.87
C ILE A 26 2.98 -9.68 12.81
N GLY A 27 3.56 -10.60 13.59
CA GLY A 27 2.77 -11.46 14.48
C GLY A 27 1.83 -12.34 13.68
N ASP A 28 0.52 -12.13 13.83
CA ASP A 28 -0.52 -12.86 13.09
C ASP A 28 -1.22 -12.02 12.01
N SER A 29 -0.82 -10.75 11.84
CA SER A 29 -1.46 -9.83 10.92
C SER A 29 -0.54 -9.46 9.76
N TYR A 30 -1.13 -9.31 8.58
CA TYR A 30 -0.47 -8.76 7.41
C TYR A 30 -0.66 -7.26 7.38
N HIS A 31 0.41 -6.54 7.15
CA HIS A 31 0.40 -5.11 6.90
C HIS A 31 0.70 -4.85 5.44
N CYS A 32 0.01 -3.88 4.87
CA CYS A 32 0.29 -3.38 3.54
C CYS A 32 0.48 -1.86 3.60
N HIS A 33 1.51 -1.38 2.92
CA HIS A 33 1.88 0.02 2.84
C HIS A 33 2.04 0.39 1.37
N ILE A 34 1.30 1.41 0.94
CA ILE A 34 1.40 1.97 -0.40
C ILE A 34 1.98 3.38 -0.31
N ASP A 35 3.12 3.56 -0.93
CA ASP A 35 3.82 4.84 -1.05
C ASP A 35 4.06 5.21 -2.52
N ASN A 36 4.07 6.51 -2.80
CA ASN A 36 4.42 7.03 -4.11
C ASN A 36 5.94 6.97 -4.28
N ILE A 37 6.45 6.51 -5.43
CA ILE A 37 7.90 6.42 -5.66
C ILE A 37 8.56 7.80 -5.59
N ASP A 38 7.89 8.83 -6.12
CA ASP A 38 8.36 10.21 -6.09
C ASP A 38 7.17 11.14 -5.83
N PRO A 39 7.09 11.85 -4.68
CA PRO A 39 8.19 12.20 -3.76
C PRO A 39 8.36 11.29 -2.52
N GLY A 40 8.03 9.99 -2.59
CA GLY A 40 8.15 9.09 -1.41
C GLY A 40 6.98 9.19 -0.42
N ALA A 41 5.88 9.86 -0.77
CA ALA A 41 4.76 10.10 0.13
C ALA A 41 3.92 8.84 0.36
N THR A 42 3.62 8.53 1.63
CA THR A 42 2.68 7.45 1.96
C THR A 42 1.27 7.81 1.50
N ILE A 43 0.69 6.99 0.63
CA ILE A 43 -0.67 7.16 0.13
C ILE A 43 -1.65 6.44 1.06
N ALA A 44 -1.38 5.17 1.37
CA ALA A 44 -2.26 4.37 2.22
C ALA A 44 -1.46 3.34 3.02
N ARG A 45 -2.00 2.99 4.19
CA ARG A 45 -1.54 1.86 4.98
C ARG A 45 -2.76 1.12 5.50
N THR A 46 -2.71 -0.20 5.46
CA THR A 46 -3.77 -1.08 5.95
C THR A 46 -3.15 -2.31 6.62
N GLU A 47 -4.01 -3.03 7.31
CA GLU A 47 -3.73 -4.33 7.88
C GLU A 47 -4.86 -5.30 7.55
N GLY A 48 -4.57 -6.59 7.59
CA GLY A 48 -5.51 -7.67 7.30
C GLY A 48 -5.06 -8.97 7.95
N LEU A 49 -5.99 -9.94 8.02
CA LEU A 49 -5.67 -11.30 8.49
C LEU A 49 -4.86 -12.07 7.44
N THR A 50 -5.03 -11.70 6.17
CA THR A 50 -4.29 -12.26 5.04
C THR A 50 -3.59 -11.17 4.23
N ARG A 51 -2.56 -11.56 3.48
CA ARG A 51 -1.83 -10.65 2.58
C ARG A 51 -2.75 -10.02 1.55
N GLU A 52 -3.59 -10.84 0.90
CA GLU A 52 -4.53 -10.38 -0.13
C GLU A 52 -5.54 -9.38 0.42
N GLU A 53 -6.10 -9.60 1.61
CA GLU A 53 -7.00 -8.62 2.24
C GLU A 53 -6.30 -7.29 2.52
N ALA A 54 -5.07 -7.35 3.07
CA ALA A 54 -4.29 -6.15 3.34
C ALA A 54 -3.97 -5.39 2.04
N GLU A 55 -3.54 -6.10 0.99
CA GLU A 55 -3.24 -5.55 -0.33
C GLU A 55 -4.47 -4.91 -1.00
N LEU A 56 -5.60 -5.64 -1.04
CA LEU A 56 -6.86 -5.14 -1.60
C LEU A 56 -7.37 -3.90 -0.86
N ALA A 57 -7.33 -3.92 0.48
CA ALA A 57 -7.73 -2.78 1.28
C ALA A 57 -6.82 -1.57 1.04
N ALA A 58 -5.51 -1.79 0.94
CA ALA A 58 -4.55 -0.71 0.67
C ALA A 58 -4.81 -0.09 -0.69
N LEU A 59 -4.98 -0.91 -1.73
CA LEU A 59 -5.22 -0.47 -3.11
C LEU A 59 -6.52 0.32 -3.22
N ALA A 60 -7.61 -0.17 -2.62
CA ALA A 60 -8.88 0.56 -2.59
C ALA A 60 -8.71 1.94 -1.94
N ARG A 61 -8.08 1.99 -0.76
CA ARG A 61 -7.83 3.23 -0.02
C ARG A 61 -6.88 4.19 -0.74
N ALA A 62 -5.90 3.66 -1.47
CA ALA A 62 -4.99 4.46 -2.28
C ALA A 62 -5.73 5.06 -3.47
N LEU A 63 -6.55 4.26 -4.16
CA LEU A 63 -7.36 4.71 -5.30
C LEU A 63 -8.32 5.84 -4.90
N GLU A 64 -9.02 5.70 -3.75
CA GLU A 64 -9.90 6.76 -3.24
C GLU A 64 -9.15 8.07 -2.97
N ARG A 65 -7.98 7.99 -2.33
CA ARG A 65 -7.15 9.18 -2.04
C ARG A 65 -6.61 9.83 -3.31
N LEU A 66 -6.17 9.03 -4.29
CA LEU A 66 -5.67 9.56 -5.56
C LEU A 66 -6.78 10.22 -6.38
N LYS A 67 -8.00 9.67 -6.37
CA LYS A 67 -9.17 10.30 -6.97
C LYS A 67 -9.48 11.65 -6.31
N ALA A 68 -9.51 11.71 -4.99
CA ALA A 68 -9.73 12.96 -4.25
C ALA A 68 -8.63 14.01 -4.54
N ARG A 69 -7.38 13.58 -4.72
CA ARG A 69 -6.25 14.46 -5.06
C ARG A 69 -6.33 15.03 -6.48
N HIS A 70 -6.87 14.28 -7.44
CA HIS A 70 -7.02 14.74 -8.82
C HIS A 70 -8.30 15.56 -9.08
N GLY A 71 -9.33 15.41 -8.25
CA GLY A 71 -10.62 16.10 -8.42
C GLY A 71 -10.67 17.58 -8.01
N ASN A 72 -9.55 18.20 -7.64
CA ASN A 72 -9.49 19.59 -7.20
C ASN A 72 -8.70 20.50 -8.17
N ARG A 73 -8.82 20.28 -9.48
CA ARG A 73 -8.14 21.06 -10.51
C ARG A 73 -9.12 21.70 -11.47
#